data_AF-A0A0V1CB98-F1
#
_entry.id   AF-A0A0V1CB98-F1
#
_cell.length_a   1.000
_cell.length_b   1.000
_cell.length_c   1.000
_cell.angle_alpha   90.00
_cell.angle_beta   90.00
_cell.angle_gamma   90.00
#
_symmetry.space_group_name_H-M   'P 1'
#
loop_
_entity.id
_entity.type
_entity.pdbx_description
1 polymer ?
#
loop_
_entity_poly.entity_id
_entity_poly.type
_entity_poly.pdbx_seq_one_letter_code
_entity_poly.pdbx_strand_id
1 'polypeptide(L)'
;MKKIERKLRKLIASLQKHEPDVVITEQPSQNLFVANGGLDCGVSPEELRHFCAEHAAGTFDIYVRIHKPYSFVHFDSIQDAITLFEQFQGCKPYSLEKNVTFYFLYVQTVPNVVSTNPVASAPVGLRLEENFVSEKEELLLIQLANDCISLCPDGGSKLKNRTVLHFGYDFIYTTNEPDIEKPAKQPIPDLCHSLCERMLFHGFISALPNQITVNFYEPGQGIPLHGDNSPLIKGEVVSLSLVSDAVMSFKKDTNEHYSLILPRRSLLILKDEAKDIWKHGISSKKYDLACDGRLLKRDKRISFTFRNVGPAENSSCSKNCCDCCTNDTGQSVTDLNSVENVYVHQVYEQIADHFDQTRHSLWPGVKRFIESISNGSLLLDVGCGNGKYLLCKKDIVNVGCDRAFALCSICRSKGFNIFQADCCDLPVLDDMFDAALSIAVIHHLPTENRRRRAVEEIVRILRPGGQALIYVWAMEQRRDGNESFYLKSGKRKEYSFFNDDEIPSSSLSNSSISKEIFPVHKSRQQFQSQDLLVPWKFAKSKFNKSNDIDDKRREMFLRYYHVFKENELQSLCQQVNRCIVVESYYEQGNWCVILKKEN
;
A
#
# COMPACT_ATOMS: atom_id res chain seq x y z
N MET A 1 46.19 -20.25 7.61
CA MET A 1 46.05 -19.55 8.90
C MET A 1 46.20 -18.03 8.81
N LYS A 2 47.37 -17.43 8.48
CA LYS A 2 47.58 -15.95 8.48
C LYS A 2 46.56 -15.08 7.73
N LYS A 3 45.96 -15.58 6.63
CA LYS A 3 44.95 -14.83 5.84
C LYS A 3 43.58 -14.77 6.52
N ILE A 4 43.19 -15.82 7.24
CA ILE A 4 41.91 -15.91 7.96
C ILE A 4 41.99 -15.03 9.21
N GLU A 5 43.04 -15.15 10.01
CA GLU A 5 43.27 -14.31 11.21
C GLU A 5 43.23 -12.81 10.90
N ARG A 6 43.90 -12.38 9.82
CA ARG A 6 43.86 -10.97 9.39
C ARG A 6 42.45 -10.51 9.04
N LYS A 7 41.64 -11.39 8.48
CA LYS A 7 40.26 -11.09 8.06
C LYS A 7 39.32 -11.08 9.28
N LEU A 8 39.48 -12.02 10.21
CA LEU A 8 38.77 -12.04 11.49
C LEU A 8 39.04 -10.78 12.31
N ARG A 9 40.28 -10.28 12.39
CA ARG A 9 40.59 -9.00 13.07
C ARG A 9 39.81 -7.81 12.49
N LYS A 10 39.66 -7.74 11.16
CA LYS A 10 38.86 -6.69 10.51
C LYS A 10 37.37 -6.85 10.80
N LEU A 11 36.88 -8.09 10.84
CA LEU A 11 35.49 -8.40 11.14
C LEU A 11 35.14 -8.07 12.60
N ILE A 12 36.02 -8.37 13.55
CA ILE A 12 35.89 -8.00 14.96
C ILE A 12 35.76 -6.48 15.10
N ALA A 13 36.68 -5.71 14.49
CA ALA A 13 36.62 -4.26 14.53
C ALA A 13 35.35 -3.69 13.86
N SER A 14 34.89 -4.32 12.79
CA SER A 14 33.64 -3.97 12.09
C SER A 14 32.42 -4.25 12.97
N LEU A 15 32.36 -5.43 13.60
CA LEU A 15 31.27 -5.84 14.48
C LEU A 15 31.19 -4.93 15.70
N GLN A 16 32.29 -4.68 16.40
CA GLN A 16 32.34 -3.78 17.56
C GLN A 16 31.92 -2.34 17.21
N LYS A 17 32.17 -1.89 15.97
CA LYS A 17 31.73 -0.58 15.49
C LYS A 17 30.23 -0.53 15.20
N HIS A 18 29.65 -1.60 14.68
CA HIS A 18 28.27 -1.62 14.20
C HIS A 18 27.26 -2.13 15.23
N GLU A 19 27.69 -3.00 16.14
CA GLU A 19 26.89 -3.65 17.17
C GLU A 19 27.68 -3.62 18.49
N PRO A 20 27.80 -2.45 19.14
CA PRO A 20 28.64 -2.28 20.33
C PRO A 20 28.17 -3.15 21.51
N ASP A 21 26.90 -3.55 21.51
CA ASP A 21 26.28 -4.37 22.56
C ASP A 21 26.54 -5.87 22.39
N VAL A 22 27.12 -6.29 21.26
CA VAL A 22 27.45 -7.70 21.01
C VAL A 22 28.82 -8.02 21.60
N VAL A 23 28.82 -8.88 22.61
CA VAL A 23 30.05 -9.35 23.26
C VAL A 23 30.60 -10.56 22.54
N ILE A 24 31.78 -10.43 21.95
CA ILE A 24 32.52 -11.53 21.31
C ILE A 24 33.20 -12.38 22.39
N THR A 25 33.14 -13.70 22.25
CA THR A 25 33.77 -14.66 23.17
C THR A 25 34.72 -15.60 22.42
N GLU A 26 35.79 -16.03 23.08
CA GLU A 26 36.69 -17.07 22.56
C GLU A 26 36.17 -18.48 22.88
N GLN A 27 35.38 -18.61 23.94
CA GLN A 27 34.76 -19.88 24.31
C GLN A 27 33.55 -20.15 23.40
N PRO A 28 33.28 -21.42 23.04
CA PRO A 28 32.11 -21.79 22.28
C PRO A 28 30.81 -21.25 22.89
N SER A 29 29.91 -20.82 22.02
CA SER A 29 28.61 -20.25 22.37
C SER A 29 27.55 -20.81 21.43
N GLN A 30 26.31 -20.88 21.90
CA GLN A 30 25.13 -21.16 21.08
C GLN A 30 24.90 -20.10 19.99
N ASN A 31 25.46 -18.90 20.15
CA ASN A 31 25.30 -17.80 19.21
C ASN A 31 26.54 -17.64 18.32
N LEU A 32 26.30 -17.61 17.01
CA LEU A 32 27.30 -17.32 16.00
C LEU A 32 26.98 -16.03 15.26
N PHE A 33 27.97 -15.16 15.16
CA PHE A 33 28.01 -14.13 14.13
C PHE A 33 28.52 -14.74 12.82
N VAL A 34 27.79 -14.52 11.72
CA VAL A 34 28.10 -15.05 10.39
C VAL A 34 28.44 -13.91 9.43
N ALA A 35 29.73 -13.65 9.27
CA ALA A 35 30.21 -12.67 8.31
C ALA A 35 29.97 -13.12 6.87
N ASN A 36 29.57 -12.17 6.03
CA ASN A 36 29.12 -12.36 4.65
C ASN A 36 27.84 -13.19 4.51
N GLY A 37 27.22 -13.63 5.61
CA GLY A 37 25.91 -14.30 5.62
C GLY A 37 24.73 -13.32 5.67
N GLY A 38 24.91 -12.08 5.19
CA GLY A 38 23.89 -11.04 5.22
C GLY A 38 23.48 -10.57 3.82
N LEU A 39 22.39 -9.79 3.78
CA LEU A 39 21.75 -9.33 2.56
C LEU A 39 22.68 -8.53 1.63
N ASP A 40 23.60 -7.73 2.17
CA ASP A 40 24.53 -6.92 1.36
C ASP A 40 25.60 -7.76 0.66
N CYS A 41 25.85 -8.99 1.16
CA CYS A 41 26.67 -9.97 0.45
C CYS A 41 25.84 -10.82 -0.51
N GLY A 42 24.56 -10.48 -0.67
CA GLY A 42 23.60 -11.19 -1.51
C GLY A 42 23.14 -12.51 -0.93
N VAL A 43 23.45 -12.84 0.32
CA VAL A 43 23.00 -14.09 0.96
C VAL A 43 21.62 -13.86 1.53
N SER A 44 20.63 -14.56 0.98
CA SER A 44 19.26 -14.50 1.48
C SER A 44 19.13 -15.21 2.83
N PRO A 45 18.13 -14.85 3.65
CA PRO A 45 17.85 -15.58 4.87
C PRO A 45 17.46 -17.04 4.60
N GLU A 46 16.82 -17.35 3.46
CA GLU A 46 16.53 -18.73 3.07
C GLU A 46 17.80 -19.51 2.73
N GLU A 47 18.72 -18.90 2.00
CA GLU A 47 20.03 -19.46 1.68
C GLU A 47 20.83 -19.79 2.94
N LEU A 48 20.90 -18.87 3.90
CA LEU A 48 21.57 -19.11 5.18
C LEU A 48 20.85 -20.18 6.02
N ARG A 49 19.52 -20.18 6.04
CA ARG A 49 18.72 -21.20 6.74
C ARG A 49 18.93 -22.58 6.14
N HIS A 50 18.95 -22.69 4.82
CA HIS A 50 19.19 -23.96 4.14
C HIS A 50 20.57 -24.50 4.50
N PHE A 51 21.60 -23.66 4.41
CA PHE A 51 22.96 -24.01 4.85
C PHE A 51 23.01 -24.48 6.31
N CYS A 52 22.37 -23.78 7.25
CA CYS A 52 22.32 -24.21 8.64
C CYS A 52 21.55 -25.52 8.82
N ALA A 53 20.43 -25.72 8.12
CA ALA A 53 19.63 -26.94 8.20
C ALA A 53 20.32 -28.17 7.61
N GLU A 54 21.24 -28.01 6.66
CA GLU A 54 22.05 -29.10 6.11
C GLU A 54 23.14 -29.59 7.09
N HIS A 55 23.51 -28.76 8.08
CA HIS A 55 24.70 -28.99 8.90
C HIS A 55 24.45 -29.00 10.41
N ALA A 56 23.29 -28.53 10.88
CA ALA A 56 22.86 -28.59 12.27
C ALA A 56 21.84 -29.72 12.46
N ALA A 57 21.96 -30.45 13.57
CA ALA A 57 21.01 -31.50 13.92
C ALA A 57 19.77 -30.96 14.65
N GLY A 58 19.91 -29.85 15.38
CA GLY A 58 18.85 -29.22 16.16
C GLY A 58 18.16 -28.04 15.48
N THR A 59 17.24 -27.42 16.22
CA THR A 59 16.56 -26.19 15.84
C THR A 59 17.45 -24.97 16.06
N PHE A 60 17.20 -23.93 15.27
CA PHE A 60 17.96 -22.69 15.30
C PHE A 60 17.14 -21.51 14.81
N ASP A 61 17.50 -20.33 15.33
CA ASP A 61 16.94 -19.03 14.96
C ASP A 61 17.98 -18.19 14.22
N ILE A 62 17.56 -17.52 13.14
CA ILE A 62 18.40 -16.59 12.39
C ILE A 62 17.93 -15.17 12.66
N TYR A 63 18.88 -14.31 13.01
CA TYR A 63 18.71 -12.88 13.22
C TYR A 63 19.39 -12.12 12.09
N VAL A 64 18.59 -11.45 11.26
CA VAL A 64 19.06 -10.75 10.06
C VAL A 64 19.18 -9.26 10.35
N ARG A 65 20.25 -8.62 9.86
CA ARG A 65 20.38 -7.16 9.85
C ARG A 65 20.17 -6.61 8.43
N ILE A 66 19.21 -5.69 8.29
CA ILE A 66 18.95 -5.00 7.02
C ILE A 66 20.15 -4.08 6.70
N HIS A 67 20.58 -4.05 5.44
CA HIS A 67 21.74 -3.28 5.00
C HIS A 67 23.03 -3.60 5.76
N LYS A 68 23.25 -4.90 6.05
CA LYS A 68 24.50 -5.40 6.61
C LYS A 68 25.03 -6.61 5.86
N PRO A 69 26.36 -6.76 5.79
CA PRO A 69 27.03 -7.91 5.19
C PRO A 69 27.15 -9.09 6.18
N TYR A 70 26.28 -9.22 7.18
CA TYR A 70 26.34 -10.30 8.17
C TYR A 70 24.96 -10.60 8.77
N SER A 71 24.84 -11.77 9.39
CA SER A 71 23.68 -12.20 10.19
C SER A 71 24.15 -12.88 11.47
N PHE A 72 23.25 -13.16 12.40
CA PHE A 72 23.52 -13.98 13.58
C PHE A 72 22.65 -15.23 13.56
N VAL A 73 23.13 -16.31 14.16
CA VAL A 73 22.40 -17.57 14.30
C VAL A 73 22.50 -18.03 15.75
N HIS A 74 21.36 -18.33 16.36
CA HIS A 74 21.25 -18.98 17.67
C HIS A 74 20.90 -20.45 17.45
N PHE A 75 21.69 -21.36 18.00
CA PHE A 75 21.41 -22.79 17.98
C PHE A 75 20.96 -23.26 19.36
N ASP A 76 19.94 -24.12 19.39
CA ASP A 76 19.53 -24.75 20.65
C ASP A 76 20.64 -25.67 21.20
N SER A 77 21.43 -26.26 20.31
CA SER A 77 22.60 -27.07 20.65
C SER A 77 23.91 -26.31 20.43
N ILE A 78 24.72 -26.19 21.48
CA ILE A 78 26.08 -25.64 21.36
C ILE A 78 26.96 -26.47 20.41
N GLN A 79 26.68 -27.77 20.27
CA GLN A 79 27.44 -28.65 19.39
C GLN A 79 27.21 -28.32 17.91
N ASP A 80 26.02 -27.86 17.54
CA ASP A 80 25.71 -27.43 16.17
C ASP A 80 26.49 -26.14 15.84
N ALA A 81 26.54 -25.19 16.78
CA ALA A 81 27.36 -23.99 16.63
C ALA A 81 28.85 -24.33 16.48
N ILE A 82 29.38 -25.25 17.28
CA ILE A 82 30.77 -25.73 17.17
C ILE A 82 31.02 -26.37 15.80
N THR A 83 30.10 -27.20 15.34
CA THR A 83 30.20 -27.90 14.06
C THR A 83 30.33 -26.90 12.91
N LEU A 84 29.43 -25.91 12.86
CA LEU A 84 29.50 -24.87 11.83
C LEU A 84 30.78 -24.04 11.93
N PHE A 85 31.16 -23.64 13.15
CA PHE A 85 32.35 -22.85 13.39
C PHE A 85 33.61 -23.58 12.93
N GLU A 86 33.80 -24.85 13.27
CA GLU A 86 35.03 -25.58 12.97
C GLU A 86 35.11 -26.04 11.51
N GLN A 87 34.01 -26.54 10.94
CA GLN A 87 34.03 -27.14 9.61
C GLN A 87 33.96 -26.09 8.49
N PHE A 88 33.33 -24.94 8.73
CA PHE A 88 33.06 -23.96 7.69
C PHE A 88 33.78 -22.62 7.87
N GLN A 89 34.71 -22.50 8.84
CA GLN A 89 35.47 -21.26 9.05
C GLN A 89 36.31 -20.89 7.81
N GLY A 90 35.98 -19.76 7.19
CA GLY A 90 36.66 -19.29 6.00
C GLY A 90 36.41 -20.16 4.77
N CYS A 91 35.38 -20.99 4.78
CA CYS A 91 34.96 -21.86 3.68
C CYS A 91 33.88 -21.19 2.82
N LYS A 92 33.76 -21.67 1.58
CA LYS A 92 32.68 -21.30 0.66
C LYS A 92 31.63 -22.41 0.72
N PRO A 93 30.40 -22.12 1.17
CA PRO A 93 29.33 -23.12 1.16
C PRO A 93 29.02 -23.53 -0.28
N TYR A 94 29.03 -24.83 -0.56
CA TYR A 94 28.72 -25.35 -1.90
C TYR A 94 27.23 -25.23 -2.24
N SER A 95 26.36 -25.13 -1.21
CA SER A 95 24.91 -25.00 -1.35
C SER A 95 24.43 -23.58 -1.69
N LEU A 96 25.33 -22.60 -1.78
CA LEU A 96 24.99 -21.23 -2.18
C LEU A 96 25.28 -21.00 -3.66
N GLU A 97 24.33 -20.41 -4.39
CA GLU A 97 24.52 -20.01 -5.78
C GLU A 97 25.64 -18.95 -5.92
N LYS A 98 25.88 -18.18 -4.85
CA LYS A 98 26.86 -17.08 -4.82
C LYS A 98 28.19 -17.51 -4.22
N ASN A 99 29.27 -17.05 -4.84
CA ASN A 99 30.65 -17.34 -4.47
C ASN A 99 31.12 -16.59 -3.21
N VAL A 100 30.43 -16.80 -2.09
CA VAL A 100 30.64 -16.09 -0.81
C VAL A 100 31.40 -16.98 0.19
N THR A 101 32.26 -16.39 1.00
CA THR A 101 33.03 -17.10 2.04
C THR A 101 32.53 -16.70 3.42
N PHE A 102 32.11 -17.66 4.23
CA PHE A 102 31.65 -17.39 5.59
C PHE A 102 32.80 -17.30 6.58
N TYR A 103 32.66 -16.40 7.55
CA TYR A 103 33.53 -16.34 8.72
C TYR A 103 32.68 -16.25 9.98
N PHE A 104 33.01 -17.07 10.97
CA PHE A 104 32.26 -17.20 12.20
C PHE A 104 33.02 -16.57 13.37
N LEU A 105 32.27 -15.94 14.27
CA LEU A 105 32.72 -15.51 15.60
C LEU A 105 31.69 -16.01 16.62
N TYR A 106 32.15 -16.56 17.75
CA TYR A 106 31.25 -16.80 18.88
C TYR A 106 30.90 -15.48 19.54
N VAL A 107 29.62 -15.31 19.87
CA VAL A 107 29.12 -14.13 20.58
C VAL A 107 28.30 -14.59 21.78
N GLN A 108 28.28 -13.82 22.87
CA GLN A 108 27.50 -14.16 24.05
C GLN A 108 26.01 -13.86 23.82
N THR A 109 25.73 -12.76 23.13
CA THR A 109 24.39 -12.26 22.85
C THR A 109 24.21 -12.04 21.34
N VAL A 110 23.01 -12.30 20.85
CA VAL A 110 22.55 -11.75 19.57
C VAL A 110 21.95 -10.38 19.85
N PRO A 111 22.16 -9.38 18.98
CA PRO A 111 21.71 -8.04 19.30
C PRO A 111 20.21 -7.92 19.12
N ASN A 112 19.53 -7.32 20.12
CA ASN A 112 18.14 -6.93 19.99
C ASN A 112 17.99 -6.05 18.75
N VAL A 113 16.97 -6.29 17.93
CA VAL A 113 16.59 -5.34 16.88
C VAL A 113 16.08 -4.08 17.58
N VAL A 114 16.98 -3.13 17.83
CA VAL A 114 16.56 -1.73 17.92
C VAL A 114 16.17 -1.37 16.49
N SER A 115 14.88 -1.52 16.21
CA SER A 115 14.24 -0.93 15.04
C SER A 115 14.78 0.50 14.89
N THR A 116 15.45 0.79 13.78
CA THR A 116 15.92 2.14 13.46
C THR A 116 14.78 3.12 13.20
N ASN A 117 13.52 2.67 13.28
CA ASN A 117 12.35 3.52 13.43
C ASN A 117 11.94 3.53 14.91
N PRO A 118 11.60 4.70 15.50
CA PRO A 118 10.94 4.71 16.79
C PRO A 118 9.74 3.78 16.69
N VAL A 119 9.73 2.71 17.49
CA VAL A 119 8.59 1.80 17.59
C VAL A 119 7.43 2.71 18.00
N ALA A 120 6.48 2.94 17.09
CA ALA A 120 5.26 3.62 17.46
C ALA A 120 4.69 2.90 18.67
N SER A 121 4.25 3.64 19.69
CA SER A 121 3.55 3.04 20.83
C SER A 121 2.42 2.16 20.31
N ALA A 122 2.16 1.04 20.99
CA ALA A 122 1.04 0.16 20.63
C ALA A 122 -0.25 1.01 20.46
N PRO A 123 -1.05 0.78 19.40
CA PRO A 123 -2.26 1.56 19.16
C PRO A 123 -3.15 1.62 20.41
N VAL A 124 -3.65 2.80 20.75
CA VAL A 124 -4.55 2.97 21.90
C VAL A 124 -5.82 2.13 21.66
N GLY A 125 -6.19 1.32 22.64
CA GLY A 125 -7.31 0.37 22.52
C GLY A 125 -6.97 -0.97 21.88
N LEU A 126 -5.70 -1.22 21.54
CA LEU A 126 -5.23 -2.55 21.12
C LEU A 126 -4.83 -3.39 22.34
N ARG A 127 -5.36 -4.61 22.44
CA ARG A 127 -4.98 -5.57 23.49
C ARG A 127 -4.81 -6.98 22.90
N LEU A 128 -3.83 -7.72 23.39
CA LEU A 128 -3.63 -9.14 23.06
C LEU A 128 -3.74 -9.97 24.33
N GLU A 129 -4.59 -10.99 24.30
CA GLU A 129 -4.72 -11.98 25.37
C GLU A 129 -4.16 -13.32 24.86
N GLU A 130 -3.01 -13.73 25.40
CA GLU A 130 -2.39 -15.00 25.03
C GLU A 130 -3.10 -16.19 25.70
N ASN A 131 -3.11 -17.35 25.03
CA ASN A 131 -3.72 -18.58 25.54
C ASN A 131 -5.20 -18.42 26.00
N PHE A 132 -5.97 -17.60 25.30
CA PHE A 132 -7.40 -17.37 25.56
C PHE A 132 -8.24 -18.66 25.40
N VAL A 133 -7.81 -19.55 24.50
CA VAL A 133 -8.38 -20.91 24.37
C VAL A 133 -7.36 -21.96 24.77
N SER A 134 -7.84 -23.04 25.37
CA SER A 134 -7.05 -24.24 25.64
C SER A 134 -6.73 -25.00 24.36
N GLU A 135 -5.75 -25.91 24.42
CA GLU A 135 -5.41 -26.78 23.27
C GLU A 135 -6.59 -27.64 22.82
N LYS A 136 -7.41 -28.11 23.77
CA LYS A 136 -8.63 -28.87 23.47
C LYS A 136 -9.66 -28.02 22.71
N GLU A 137 -9.88 -26.78 23.14
CA GLU A 137 -10.80 -25.86 22.47
C GLU A 137 -10.28 -25.46 21.08
N GLU A 138 -8.97 -25.24 20.93
CA GLU A 138 -8.34 -24.98 19.63
C GLU A 138 -8.58 -26.14 18.65
N LEU A 139 -8.41 -27.39 19.09
CA LEU A 139 -8.68 -28.56 18.25
C LEU A 139 -10.15 -28.63 17.81
N LEU A 140 -11.09 -28.36 18.72
CA LEU A 140 -12.53 -28.34 18.40
C LEU A 140 -12.87 -27.23 17.40
N LEU A 141 -12.27 -26.04 17.54
CA LEU A 141 -12.48 -24.92 16.61
C LEU A 141 -11.86 -25.19 15.23
N ILE A 142 -10.69 -25.82 15.18
CA ILE A 142 -10.06 -26.24 13.93
C ILE A 142 -10.94 -27.27 13.21
N GLN A 143 -11.47 -28.25 13.95
CA GLN A 143 -12.37 -29.26 13.39
C GLN A 143 -13.66 -28.62 12.87
N LEU A 144 -14.31 -27.76 13.67
CA LEU A 144 -15.48 -26.99 13.25
C LEU A 144 -15.22 -26.22 11.95
N ALA A 145 -14.11 -25.49 11.86
CA ALA A 145 -13.75 -24.72 10.68
C ALA A 145 -13.58 -25.61 9.43
N ASN A 146 -12.87 -26.74 9.57
CA ASN A 146 -12.60 -27.68 8.49
C ASN A 146 -13.87 -28.45 8.04
N ASP A 147 -14.75 -28.79 8.97
CA ASP A 147 -16.01 -29.48 8.66
C ASP A 147 -16.95 -28.53 7.90
N CYS A 148 -17.12 -27.29 8.40
CA CYS A 148 -17.99 -26.29 7.77
C CYS A 148 -17.51 -25.86 6.37
N ILE A 149 -16.19 -25.74 6.15
CA ILE A 149 -15.65 -25.39 4.82
C ILE A 149 -15.82 -26.54 3.82
N SER A 150 -15.74 -27.80 4.28
CA SER A 150 -15.92 -28.99 3.45
C SER A 150 -17.37 -29.22 3.02
N LEU A 151 -18.33 -28.76 3.84
CA LEU A 151 -19.76 -28.83 3.56
C LEU A 151 -20.27 -27.72 2.62
N CYS A 152 -19.45 -26.71 2.31
CA CYS A 152 -19.80 -25.66 1.36
C CYS A 152 -19.63 -26.17 -0.09
N PRO A 153 -20.66 -26.07 -0.97
CA PRO A 153 -20.60 -26.55 -2.35
C PRO A 153 -19.42 -26.02 -3.18
N ASP A 154 -18.92 -24.82 -2.82
CA ASP A 154 -17.82 -24.13 -3.49
C ASP A 154 -16.49 -24.17 -2.67
N GLY A 155 -16.48 -24.84 -1.51
CA GLY A 155 -15.33 -24.87 -0.59
C GLY A 155 -15.08 -23.55 0.17
N GLY A 156 -16.11 -22.71 0.32
CA GLY A 156 -16.03 -21.34 0.87
C GLY A 156 -15.84 -20.27 -0.22
N SER A 157 -15.92 -18.98 0.15
CA SER A 157 -15.63 -17.90 -0.82
C SER A 157 -14.12 -17.84 -1.04
N LYS A 158 -13.65 -18.27 -2.21
CA LYS A 158 -12.24 -18.14 -2.58
C LYS A 158 -11.93 -16.70 -2.96
N LEU A 159 -11.19 -16.01 -2.10
CA LEU A 159 -10.57 -14.72 -2.43
C LEU A 159 -9.22 -14.97 -3.08
N LYS A 160 -8.68 -13.99 -3.83
CA LYS A 160 -7.40 -14.09 -4.57
C LYS A 160 -6.27 -14.75 -3.76
N ASN A 161 -6.22 -14.49 -2.45
CA ASN A 161 -5.10 -14.88 -1.59
C ASN A 161 -5.50 -15.66 -0.33
N ARG A 162 -6.77 -16.06 -0.12
CA ARG A 162 -7.19 -16.84 1.07
C ARG A 162 -8.59 -17.40 0.89
N THR A 163 -8.96 -18.38 1.70
CA THR A 163 -10.35 -18.87 1.77
C THR A 163 -11.04 -18.30 3.01
N VAL A 164 -12.32 -17.95 2.87
CA VAL A 164 -13.13 -17.36 3.95
C VAL A 164 -14.46 -18.08 4.10
N LEU A 165 -14.94 -18.10 5.34
CA LEU A 165 -16.25 -18.63 5.74
C LEU A 165 -16.93 -17.60 6.64
N HIS A 166 -18.25 -17.46 6.52
CA HIS A 166 -19.06 -16.50 7.25
C HIS A 166 -20.15 -17.19 8.05
N PHE A 167 -20.36 -16.73 9.28
CA PHE A 167 -21.49 -17.09 10.12
C PHE A 167 -22.25 -15.84 10.56
N GLY A 168 -23.57 -15.95 10.71
CA GLY A 168 -24.46 -14.86 11.09
C GLY A 168 -24.77 -13.94 9.91
N TYR A 169 -23.81 -13.12 9.48
CA TYR A 169 -23.92 -12.24 8.31
C TYR A 169 -22.73 -12.43 7.35
N ASP A 170 -23.00 -12.36 6.04
CA ASP A 170 -21.96 -12.41 5.02
C ASP A 170 -21.14 -11.12 5.02
N PHE A 171 -19.96 -11.14 4.39
CA PHE A 171 -19.10 -9.96 4.30
C PHE A 171 -18.83 -9.61 2.85
N ILE A 172 -19.13 -8.37 2.48
CA ILE A 172 -19.01 -7.86 1.12
C ILE A 172 -17.60 -7.31 0.93
N TYR A 173 -16.72 -8.13 0.37
CA TYR A 173 -15.30 -7.78 0.20
C TYR A 173 -15.03 -6.65 -0.81
N THR A 174 -16.03 -6.24 -1.63
CA THR A 174 -15.91 -5.07 -2.51
C THR A 174 -16.02 -3.76 -1.76
N THR A 175 -16.86 -3.70 -0.72
CA THR A 175 -17.02 -2.53 0.15
C THR A 175 -16.27 -2.68 1.47
N ASN A 176 -15.79 -3.89 1.78
CA ASN A 176 -15.21 -4.27 3.06
C ASN A 176 -16.19 -4.06 4.23
N GLU A 177 -17.47 -4.40 4.00
CA GLU A 177 -18.55 -4.21 4.96
C GLU A 177 -19.38 -5.49 5.18
N PRO A 178 -19.98 -5.69 6.36
CA PRO A 178 -20.96 -6.75 6.58
C PRO A 178 -22.22 -6.54 5.72
N ASP A 179 -22.75 -7.62 5.12
CA ASP A 179 -24.04 -7.63 4.44
C ASP A 179 -25.18 -7.71 5.47
N ILE A 180 -25.57 -6.58 6.05
CA ILE A 180 -26.66 -6.55 7.04
C ILE A 180 -28.06 -6.76 6.43
N GLU A 181 -28.18 -6.71 5.11
CA GLU A 181 -29.45 -6.94 4.40
C GLU A 181 -29.77 -8.44 4.27
N LYS A 182 -28.73 -9.30 4.30
CA LYS A 182 -28.89 -10.75 4.14
C LYS A 182 -28.05 -11.52 5.17
N PRO A 183 -28.69 -12.36 6.02
CA PRO A 183 -27.94 -13.23 6.91
C PRO A 183 -27.11 -14.23 6.10
N ALA A 184 -25.96 -14.62 6.64
CA ALA A 184 -25.12 -15.66 6.10
C ALA A 184 -25.88 -16.99 6.02
N LYS A 185 -25.46 -17.84 5.09
CA LYS A 185 -26.04 -19.20 4.94
C LYS A 185 -25.90 -20.06 6.19
N GLN A 186 -24.95 -19.76 7.07
CA GLN A 186 -24.66 -20.54 8.27
C GLN A 186 -24.91 -19.71 9.54
N PRO A 187 -25.67 -20.23 10.53
CA PRO A 187 -25.82 -19.58 11.82
C PRO A 187 -24.53 -19.68 12.63
N ILE A 188 -24.37 -18.82 13.65
CA ILE A 188 -23.22 -18.89 14.55
C ILE A 188 -23.21 -20.24 15.28
N PRO A 189 -22.10 -21.01 15.27
CA PRO A 189 -22.03 -22.30 15.95
C PRO A 189 -22.07 -22.17 17.48
N ASP A 190 -22.69 -23.13 18.17
CA ASP A 190 -22.77 -23.21 19.64
C ASP A 190 -21.42 -23.10 20.34
N LEU A 191 -20.38 -23.71 19.75
CA LEU A 191 -19.02 -23.61 20.29
C LEU A 191 -18.55 -22.15 20.34
N CYS A 192 -18.88 -21.34 19.34
CA CYS A 192 -18.55 -19.92 19.32
C CYS A 192 -19.38 -19.11 20.31
N HIS A 193 -20.63 -19.49 20.62
CA HIS A 193 -21.45 -18.81 21.63
C HIS A 193 -20.77 -18.80 23.01
N SER A 194 -20.24 -19.95 23.44
CA SER A 194 -19.51 -20.05 24.72
C SER A 194 -18.27 -19.14 24.79
N LEU A 195 -17.59 -18.93 23.66
CA LEU A 195 -16.44 -18.03 23.57
C LEU A 195 -16.90 -16.56 23.63
N CYS A 196 -17.98 -16.22 22.94
CA CYS A 196 -18.57 -14.87 22.96
C CYS A 196 -19.03 -14.48 24.36
N GLU A 197 -19.68 -15.40 25.10
CA GLU A 197 -20.07 -15.17 26.49
C GLU A 197 -18.86 -14.96 27.40
N ARG A 198 -17.78 -15.73 27.20
CA ARG A 198 -16.51 -15.54 27.92
C ARG A 198 -15.90 -14.15 27.62
N MET A 199 -15.87 -13.75 26.35
CA MET A 199 -15.37 -12.42 25.95
C MET A 199 -16.20 -11.29 26.60
N LEU A 200 -17.52 -11.44 26.66
CA LEU A 200 -18.43 -10.50 27.30
C LEU A 200 -18.20 -10.44 28.81
N PHE A 201 -18.08 -11.60 29.47
CA PHE A 201 -17.83 -11.71 30.91
C PHE A 201 -16.53 -11.03 31.33
N HIS A 202 -15.46 -11.17 30.55
CA HIS A 202 -14.17 -10.51 30.79
C HIS A 202 -14.14 -9.03 30.34
N GLY A 203 -15.22 -8.52 29.75
CA GLY A 203 -15.31 -7.13 29.28
C GLY A 203 -14.46 -6.84 28.04
N PHE A 204 -14.11 -7.85 27.25
CA PHE A 204 -13.40 -7.67 25.98
C PHE A 204 -14.30 -7.15 24.87
N ILE A 205 -15.59 -7.44 24.98
CA ILE A 205 -16.65 -6.93 24.10
C ILE A 205 -17.78 -6.38 24.98
N SER A 206 -18.46 -5.36 24.48
CA SER A 206 -19.61 -4.74 25.15
C SER A 206 -20.95 -5.39 24.79
N ALA A 207 -21.00 -6.13 23.69
CA ALA A 207 -22.21 -6.82 23.21
C ALA A 207 -21.83 -8.14 22.53
N LEU A 208 -22.78 -9.07 22.47
CA LEU A 208 -22.57 -10.36 21.81
C LEU A 208 -22.37 -10.16 20.29
N PRO A 209 -21.33 -10.77 19.68
CA PRO A 209 -21.12 -10.70 18.24
C PRO A 209 -22.21 -11.49 17.52
N ASN A 210 -22.71 -10.93 16.42
CA ASN A 210 -23.70 -11.55 15.54
C ASN A 210 -23.14 -11.81 14.13
N GLN A 211 -21.84 -11.54 13.90
CA GLN A 211 -21.13 -11.84 12.66
C GLN A 211 -19.77 -12.45 13.00
N ILE A 212 -19.42 -13.57 12.35
CA ILE A 212 -18.09 -14.20 12.47
C ILE A 212 -17.53 -14.46 11.08
N THR A 213 -16.29 -14.03 10.85
CA THR A 213 -15.51 -14.39 9.66
C THR A 213 -14.37 -15.32 10.03
N VAL A 214 -14.35 -16.52 9.46
CA VAL A 214 -13.22 -17.45 9.57
C VAL A 214 -12.32 -17.30 8.35
N ASN A 215 -11.04 -17.06 8.58
CA ASN A 215 -10.03 -16.90 7.54
C ASN A 215 -9.04 -18.06 7.58
N PHE A 216 -8.76 -18.65 6.41
CA PHE A 216 -7.77 -19.70 6.23
C PHE A 216 -6.60 -19.17 5.41
N TYR A 217 -5.41 -19.17 5.99
CA TYR A 217 -4.18 -18.70 5.35
C TYR A 217 -3.23 -19.88 5.14
N GLU A 218 -2.82 -20.13 3.91
CA GLU A 218 -1.70 -21.01 3.59
C GLU A 218 -0.36 -20.24 3.65
N PRO A 219 0.79 -20.92 3.78
CA PRO A 219 2.10 -20.27 3.79
C PRO A 219 2.31 -19.36 2.56
N GLY A 220 2.59 -18.07 2.80
CA GLY A 220 2.73 -17.05 1.75
C GLY A 220 1.48 -16.21 1.50
N GLN A 221 0.33 -16.62 2.03
CA GLN A 221 -0.91 -15.87 1.96
C GLN A 221 -1.01 -14.81 3.06
N GLY A 222 -1.91 -13.86 2.85
CA GLY A 222 -2.06 -12.69 3.71
C GLY A 222 -3.36 -11.94 3.45
N ILE A 223 -3.56 -10.88 4.23
CA ILE A 223 -4.64 -9.92 4.05
C ILE A 223 -4.03 -8.51 3.97
N PRO A 224 -4.32 -7.73 2.91
CA PRO A 224 -3.86 -6.35 2.79
C PRO A 224 -4.27 -5.50 4.00
N LEU A 225 -3.57 -4.36 4.19
CA LEU A 225 -3.94 -3.38 5.20
C LEU A 225 -5.36 -2.88 4.95
N HIS A 226 -6.24 -3.05 5.93
CA HIS A 226 -7.64 -2.63 5.92
C HIS A 226 -8.08 -2.19 7.32
N GLY A 227 -9.18 -1.44 7.42
CA GLY A 227 -9.79 -1.07 8.70
C GLY A 227 -11.10 -1.82 8.93
N ASP A 228 -11.50 -1.96 10.20
CA ASP A 228 -12.84 -2.43 10.61
C ASP A 228 -13.68 -1.26 11.16
N ASN A 229 -13.50 -0.07 10.57
CA ASN A 229 -14.12 1.20 10.99
C ASN A 229 -15.44 1.51 10.28
N SER A 230 -16.07 0.50 9.65
CA SER A 230 -17.39 0.65 9.06
C SER A 230 -18.42 1.02 10.14
N PRO A 231 -19.33 1.99 9.89
CA PRO A 231 -20.38 2.37 10.82
C PRO A 231 -21.37 1.22 11.10
N LEU A 232 -21.35 0.17 10.27
CA LEU A 232 -22.15 -1.04 10.47
C LEU A 232 -21.56 -1.95 11.56
N ILE A 233 -20.26 -1.84 11.87
CA ILE A 233 -19.57 -2.67 12.86
C ILE A 233 -19.53 -1.91 14.19
N LYS A 234 -20.41 -2.28 15.11
CA LYS A 234 -20.58 -1.66 16.42
C LYS A 234 -19.57 -2.16 17.44
N GLY A 235 -19.08 -1.25 18.28
CA GLY A 235 -18.23 -1.58 19.42
C GLY A 235 -16.90 -2.22 19.01
N GLU A 236 -16.46 -3.20 19.80
CA GLU A 236 -15.15 -3.84 19.65
C GLU A 236 -15.11 -4.88 18.53
N VAL A 237 -13.95 -5.04 17.90
CA VAL A 237 -13.65 -6.15 16.98
C VAL A 237 -12.64 -7.06 17.63
N VAL A 238 -12.89 -8.37 17.59
CA VAL A 238 -12.03 -9.35 18.25
C VAL A 238 -11.61 -10.43 17.27
N SER A 239 -10.35 -10.85 17.29
CA SER A 239 -9.78 -11.83 16.37
C SER A 239 -8.99 -12.92 17.11
N LEU A 240 -9.50 -14.15 17.08
CA LEU A 240 -8.86 -15.33 17.66
C LEU A 240 -7.93 -15.98 16.63
N SER A 241 -6.65 -16.18 16.98
CA SER A 241 -5.64 -16.83 16.14
C SER A 241 -5.42 -18.28 16.56
N LEU A 242 -5.41 -19.22 15.60
CA LEU A 242 -5.24 -20.66 15.85
C LEU A 242 -4.19 -21.27 14.90
N VAL A 243 -3.73 -22.47 15.24
CA VAL A 243 -2.78 -23.32 14.49
C VAL A 243 -1.34 -22.82 14.55
N SER A 244 -1.07 -21.63 14.02
CA SER A 244 0.28 -21.08 13.94
C SER A 244 0.30 -19.58 14.19
N ASP A 245 1.48 -19.10 14.59
CA ASP A 245 1.73 -17.71 14.88
C ASP A 245 1.76 -16.89 13.58
N ALA A 246 1.42 -15.60 13.67
CA ALA A 246 1.59 -14.68 12.55
C ALA A 246 1.96 -13.28 13.02
N VAL A 247 2.60 -12.47 12.18
CA VAL A 247 2.77 -11.05 12.45
C VAL A 247 1.69 -10.25 11.75
N MET A 248 0.95 -9.46 12.54
CA MET A 248 0.01 -8.47 12.06
C MET A 248 0.66 -7.08 12.11
N SER A 249 0.62 -6.39 10.98
CA SER A 249 1.09 -5.02 10.84
C SER A 249 -0.07 -4.05 10.98
N PHE A 250 0.14 -3.01 11.77
CA PHE A 250 -0.75 -1.89 12.02
C PHE A 250 -0.12 -0.63 11.43
N LYS A 251 -0.90 0.13 10.67
CA LYS A 251 -0.46 1.37 10.04
C LYS A 251 -1.51 2.46 10.18
N LYS A 252 -1.08 3.64 10.60
CA LYS A 252 -1.87 4.87 10.57
C LYS A 252 -1.50 5.69 9.34
N ASP A 253 -2.41 6.55 8.90
CA ASP A 253 -2.17 7.44 7.75
C ASP A 253 -1.04 8.46 8.05
N THR A 254 -0.70 8.70 9.33
CA THR A 254 0.43 9.52 9.80
C THR A 254 1.81 8.84 9.67
N ASN A 255 1.92 7.74 8.89
CA ASN A 255 3.11 6.90 8.75
C ASN A 255 3.62 6.21 10.02
N GLU A 256 2.85 6.24 11.12
CA GLU A 256 3.10 5.39 12.28
C GLU A 256 2.87 3.92 11.91
N HIS A 257 3.83 3.07 12.28
CA HIS A 257 3.80 1.64 12.00
C HIS A 257 4.10 0.86 13.27
N TYR A 258 3.23 -0.10 13.56
CA TYR A 258 3.36 -1.03 14.67
C TYR A 258 3.22 -2.45 14.15
N SER A 259 3.98 -3.40 14.69
CA SER A 259 3.86 -4.82 14.30
C SER A 259 3.75 -5.66 15.56
N LEU A 260 2.80 -6.58 15.54
CA LEU A 260 2.46 -7.42 16.68
C LEU A 260 2.50 -8.88 16.25
N ILE A 261 3.21 -9.70 17.02
CA ILE A 261 3.12 -11.16 16.90
C ILE A 261 1.77 -11.59 17.48
N LEU A 262 1.04 -12.41 16.75
CA LEU A 262 -0.20 -13.06 17.15
C LEU A 262 0.11 -14.55 17.35
N PRO A 263 0.42 -14.98 18.59
CA PRO A 263 0.64 -16.40 18.88
C PRO A 263 -0.61 -17.22 18.60
N ARG A 264 -0.47 -18.51 18.32
CA ARG A 264 -1.62 -19.43 18.34
C ARG A 264 -2.33 -19.38 19.69
N ARG A 265 -3.64 -19.61 19.68
CA ARG A 265 -4.55 -19.52 20.83
C ARG A 265 -4.68 -18.13 21.46
N SER A 266 -4.20 -17.08 20.79
CA SER A 266 -4.32 -15.70 21.28
C SER A 266 -5.56 -15.00 20.74
N LEU A 267 -6.13 -14.11 21.56
CA LEU A 267 -7.26 -13.25 21.23
C LEU A 267 -6.79 -11.81 21.11
N LEU A 268 -6.89 -11.24 19.91
CA LEU A 268 -6.60 -9.83 19.64
C LEU A 268 -7.90 -9.01 19.78
N ILE A 269 -7.86 -7.93 20.55
CA ILE A 269 -8.98 -7.00 20.75
C ILE A 269 -8.61 -5.66 20.13
N LEU A 270 -9.46 -5.16 19.23
CA LEU A 270 -9.39 -3.84 18.64
C LEU A 270 -10.55 -2.98 19.15
N LYS A 271 -10.21 -1.92 19.85
CA LYS A 271 -11.15 -0.94 20.41
C LYS A 271 -10.69 0.49 20.12
N ASP A 272 -11.63 1.43 20.09
CA ASP A 272 -11.39 2.86 19.93
C ASP A 272 -10.44 3.13 18.74
N GLU A 273 -9.36 3.88 18.95
CA GLU A 273 -8.38 4.23 17.94
C GLU A 273 -7.85 2.99 17.18
N ALA A 274 -7.54 1.89 17.87
CA ALA A 274 -7.02 0.67 17.23
C ALA A 274 -7.97 0.07 16.19
N LYS A 275 -9.29 0.26 16.35
CA LYS A 275 -10.31 -0.19 15.41
C LYS A 275 -10.62 0.88 14.35
N ASP A 276 -10.78 2.13 14.80
CA ASP A 276 -11.40 3.19 14.01
C ASP A 276 -10.41 3.93 13.09
N ILE A 277 -9.15 4.00 13.52
CA ILE A 277 -8.11 4.80 12.88
C ILE A 277 -7.03 3.91 12.25
N TRP A 278 -6.63 2.84 12.93
CA TRP A 278 -5.52 2.00 12.49
C TRP A 278 -5.98 0.99 11.43
N LYS A 279 -5.23 0.92 10.33
CA LYS A 279 -5.37 -0.16 9.34
C LYS A 279 -4.49 -1.31 9.77
N HIS A 280 -5.00 -2.53 9.71
CA HIS A 280 -4.27 -3.73 10.08
C HIS A 280 -4.26 -4.75 8.95
N GLY A 281 -3.25 -5.62 8.93
CA GLY A 281 -3.09 -6.60 7.87
C GLY A 281 -1.98 -7.60 8.14
N ILE A 282 -1.97 -8.68 7.37
CA ILE A 282 -0.94 -9.72 7.42
C ILE A 282 -0.32 -9.77 6.02
N SER A 283 0.92 -9.29 5.86
CA SER A 283 1.56 -9.19 4.53
C SER A 283 1.67 -10.54 3.84
N SER A 284 1.52 -10.65 2.52
CA SER A 284 1.73 -11.92 1.80
C SER A 284 3.22 -12.26 1.69
N LYS A 285 3.74 -13.09 2.59
CA LYS A 285 5.14 -13.54 2.64
C LYS A 285 5.25 -14.88 3.36
N LYS A 286 6.34 -15.62 3.10
CA LYS A 286 6.59 -16.94 3.71
C LYS A 286 7.26 -16.87 5.09
N TYR A 287 7.81 -15.71 5.42
CA TYR A 287 8.52 -15.47 6.67
C TYR A 287 8.17 -14.09 7.23
N ASP A 288 8.01 -14.00 8.54
CA ASP A 288 7.93 -12.75 9.27
C ASP A 288 9.27 -12.44 9.95
N LEU A 289 9.63 -11.16 10.01
CA LEU A 289 10.67 -10.69 10.92
C LEU A 289 9.95 -10.24 12.19
N ALA A 290 10.14 -10.96 13.28
CA ALA A 290 9.65 -10.57 14.59
C ALA A 290 10.33 -9.28 15.06
N CYS A 291 9.70 -8.57 15.99
CA CYS A 291 10.23 -7.31 16.54
C CYS A 291 11.58 -7.48 17.27
N ASP A 292 11.89 -8.69 17.73
CA ASP A 292 13.18 -9.07 18.31
C ASP A 292 14.25 -9.42 17.25
N GLY A 293 13.86 -9.51 15.98
CA GLY A 293 14.72 -9.87 14.85
C GLY A 293 14.70 -11.33 14.44
N ARG A 294 13.90 -12.18 15.09
CA ARG A 294 13.76 -13.59 14.70
C ARG A 294 13.01 -13.72 13.38
N LEU A 295 13.49 -14.61 12.51
CA LEU A 295 12.79 -14.95 11.28
C LEU A 295 11.78 -16.09 11.52
N LEU A 296 10.50 -15.75 11.69
CA LEU A 296 9.41 -16.70 11.90
C LEU A 296 8.93 -17.28 10.57
N LYS A 297 8.98 -18.60 10.40
CA LYS A 297 8.41 -19.28 9.23
C LYS A 297 6.89 -19.33 9.37
N ARG A 298 6.16 -18.92 8.32
CA ARG A 298 4.70 -19.06 8.31
C ARG A 298 4.29 -20.48 8.00
N ASP A 299 3.32 -20.96 8.78
CA ASP A 299 2.58 -22.18 8.52
C ASP A 299 1.12 -21.86 8.21
N LYS A 300 0.29 -22.89 8.01
CA LYS A 300 -1.16 -22.73 7.89
C LYS A 300 -1.71 -22.07 9.15
N ARG A 301 -2.53 -21.03 8.97
CA ARG A 301 -3.17 -20.28 10.06
C ARG A 301 -4.66 -20.20 9.84
N ILE A 302 -5.42 -20.36 10.91
CA ILE A 302 -6.86 -20.11 10.94
C ILE A 302 -7.14 -18.97 11.91
N SER A 303 -8.02 -18.04 11.55
CA SER A 303 -8.48 -17.04 12.50
C SER A 303 -9.98 -16.78 12.43
N PHE A 304 -10.59 -16.60 13.60
CA PHE A 304 -12.00 -16.26 13.78
C PHE A 304 -12.10 -14.79 14.18
N THR A 305 -12.72 -13.96 13.34
CA THR A 305 -12.96 -12.55 13.61
C THR A 305 -14.42 -12.33 13.96
N PHE A 306 -14.68 -11.81 15.15
CA PHE A 306 -16.00 -11.59 15.74
C PHE A 306 -16.37 -10.11 15.66
N ARG A 307 -17.57 -9.82 15.17
CA ARG A 307 -18.12 -8.47 15.04
C ARG A 307 -19.56 -8.42 15.51
N ASN A 308 -19.95 -7.31 16.12
CA ASN A 308 -21.36 -6.97 16.30
C ASN A 308 -21.76 -6.01 15.17
N VAL A 309 -22.70 -6.41 14.32
CA VAL A 309 -23.13 -5.67 13.14
C VAL A 309 -24.58 -5.23 13.25
N GLY A 310 -24.90 -4.07 12.70
CA GLY A 310 -26.26 -3.56 12.66
C GLY A 310 -26.40 -2.31 11.80
N PRO A 311 -27.62 -1.79 11.62
CA PRO A 311 -27.83 -0.56 10.87
C PRO A 311 -27.06 0.61 11.50
N ALA A 312 -26.55 1.50 10.64
CA ALA A 312 -25.86 2.72 11.05
C ALA A 312 -26.80 3.57 11.92
N GLU A 313 -26.37 3.91 13.12
CA GLU A 313 -27.10 4.83 13.97
C GLU A 313 -26.83 6.26 13.49
N ASN A 314 -27.89 7.06 13.29
CA ASN A 314 -27.76 8.50 13.09
C ASN A 314 -27.12 9.08 14.36
N SER A 315 -25.81 9.30 14.34
CA SER A 315 -25.06 9.74 15.51
C SER A 315 -25.42 11.17 15.87
N SER A 316 -26.40 11.31 16.77
CA SER A 316 -26.55 12.50 17.60
C SER A 316 -25.32 12.61 18.51
N CYS A 317 -24.55 13.66 18.27
CA CYS A 317 -23.49 14.20 19.11
C CYS A 317 -23.68 13.95 20.62
N SER A 318 -22.72 13.26 21.24
CA SER A 318 -22.46 13.34 22.68
C SER A 318 -21.43 14.46 22.91
N LYS A 319 -21.93 15.51 23.57
CA LYS A 319 -21.26 16.76 23.93
C LYS A 319 -20.02 16.56 24.80
N ASN A 320 -18.92 17.24 24.44
CA ASN A 320 -18.25 18.29 25.24
C ASN A 320 -16.79 18.47 24.80
N CYS A 321 -16.53 19.34 23.84
CA CYS A 321 -15.54 20.40 24.01
C CYS A 321 -15.75 21.47 22.92
N CYS A 322 -15.41 22.69 23.29
CA CYS A 322 -16.02 23.94 22.89
C CYS A 322 -15.41 24.61 21.65
N ASP A 323 -16.27 25.46 21.07
CA ASP A 323 -15.99 26.71 20.35
C ASP A 323 -15.24 26.64 19.02
N CYS A 324 -16.00 26.53 17.93
CA CYS A 324 -15.87 27.30 16.68
C CYS A 324 -17.02 26.93 15.71
N CYS A 325 -18.27 27.10 16.15
CA CYS A 325 -19.42 26.93 15.25
C CYS A 325 -19.85 28.31 14.72
N THR A 326 -19.41 28.65 13.52
CA THR A 326 -20.17 29.54 12.64
C THR A 326 -20.63 28.74 11.44
N ASN A 327 -21.96 28.67 11.31
CA ASN A 327 -22.71 28.02 10.25
C ASN A 327 -22.16 28.31 8.85
N ASP A 328 -21.98 27.29 8.02
CA ASP A 328 -22.63 27.30 6.71
C ASP A 328 -22.82 25.89 6.14
N THR A 329 -23.78 25.80 5.24
CA THR A 329 -24.69 24.69 4.94
C THR A 329 -24.10 23.40 4.37
N GLY A 330 -24.64 22.28 4.89
CA GLY A 330 -24.89 20.97 4.27
C GLY A 330 -24.17 20.57 2.98
N GLN A 331 -23.32 19.55 3.09
CA GLN A 331 -23.20 18.51 2.07
C GLN A 331 -22.78 17.17 2.70
N SER A 332 -23.55 16.14 2.34
CA SER A 332 -23.38 14.73 2.70
C SER A 332 -21.96 14.23 2.43
N VAL A 333 -21.21 13.86 3.47
CA VAL A 333 -19.90 13.23 3.36
C VAL A 333 -20.10 11.75 3.01
N THR A 334 -20.40 11.46 1.75
CA THR A 334 -20.12 10.14 1.15
C THR A 334 -18.60 9.96 1.15
N ASP A 335 -18.09 8.80 1.61
CA ASP A 335 -16.65 8.54 1.79
C ASP A 335 -15.83 8.79 0.50
N LEU A 336 -15.24 9.99 0.37
CA LEU A 336 -14.57 10.49 -0.82
C LEU A 336 -13.28 9.72 -1.18
N ASN A 337 -12.72 8.97 -0.22
CA ASN A 337 -11.60 8.06 -0.47
C ASN A 337 -12.00 6.89 -1.37
N SER A 338 -13.29 6.52 -1.39
CA SER A 338 -13.81 5.48 -2.29
C SER A 338 -13.75 5.90 -3.77
N VAL A 339 -13.93 7.19 -4.06
CA VAL A 339 -13.95 7.73 -5.44
C VAL A 339 -12.56 7.66 -6.07
N GLU A 340 -11.53 8.14 -5.37
CA GLU A 340 -10.15 8.07 -5.86
C GLU A 340 -9.70 6.63 -6.03
N ASN A 341 -9.99 5.76 -5.06
CA ASN A 341 -9.58 4.37 -5.13
C ASN A 341 -10.16 3.66 -6.36
N VAL A 342 -11.46 3.80 -6.60
CA VAL A 342 -12.17 3.11 -7.68
C VAL A 342 -11.92 3.76 -9.04
N TYR A 343 -12.01 5.08 -9.15
CA TYR A 343 -12.01 5.79 -10.43
C TYR A 343 -10.67 6.44 -10.78
N VAL A 344 -9.65 6.36 -9.92
CA VAL A 344 -8.30 6.87 -10.20
C VAL A 344 -7.27 5.78 -9.99
N HIS A 345 -7.06 5.35 -8.74
CA HIS A 345 -5.95 4.46 -8.37
C HIS A 345 -6.02 3.11 -9.08
N GLN A 346 -7.14 2.40 -8.94
CA GLN A 346 -7.32 1.10 -9.58
C GLN A 346 -7.31 1.19 -11.10
N VAL A 347 -7.82 2.30 -11.67
CA VAL A 347 -7.86 2.48 -13.12
C VAL A 347 -6.45 2.67 -13.67
N TYR A 348 -5.65 3.59 -13.13
CA TYR A 348 -4.30 3.84 -13.62
C TYR A 348 -3.37 2.66 -13.42
N GLU A 349 -3.58 1.84 -12.38
CA GLU A 349 -2.88 0.56 -12.22
C GLU A 349 -3.18 -0.40 -13.39
N GLN A 350 -4.43 -0.45 -13.86
CA GLN A 350 -4.88 -1.36 -14.93
C GLN A 350 -4.60 -0.84 -16.34
N ILE A 351 -4.64 0.48 -16.56
CA ILE A 351 -4.44 1.05 -17.90
C ILE A 351 -2.98 1.42 -18.19
N ALA A 352 -2.04 1.21 -17.27
CA ALA A 352 -0.66 1.69 -17.35
C ALA A 352 0.04 1.33 -18.67
N ASP A 353 -0.06 0.08 -19.13
CA ASP A 353 0.58 -0.36 -20.37
C ASP A 353 0.02 0.35 -21.61
N HIS A 354 -1.31 0.48 -21.71
CA HIS A 354 -1.95 1.21 -22.81
C HIS A 354 -1.76 2.72 -22.69
N PHE A 355 -1.68 3.26 -21.47
CA PHE A 355 -1.33 4.65 -21.22
C PHE A 355 0.06 4.93 -21.76
N ASP A 356 1.04 4.06 -21.48
CA ASP A 356 2.40 4.23 -21.95
C ASP A 356 2.47 4.30 -23.48
N GLN A 357 1.82 3.38 -24.18
CA GLN A 357 1.81 3.30 -25.65
C GLN A 357 1.15 4.52 -26.35
N THR A 358 0.29 5.27 -25.65
CA THR A 358 -0.58 6.27 -26.28
C THR A 358 -0.31 7.71 -25.83
N ARG A 359 0.63 7.93 -24.91
CA ARG A 359 0.87 9.24 -24.26
C ARG A 359 2.32 9.67 -24.34
N HIS A 360 2.78 9.97 -25.56
CA HIS A 360 4.14 10.47 -25.82
C HIS A 360 4.22 11.95 -26.20
N SER A 361 3.10 12.59 -26.57
CA SER A 361 3.11 13.99 -27.00
C SER A 361 3.46 14.93 -25.84
N LEU A 362 4.44 15.79 -26.08
CA LEU A 362 4.88 16.84 -25.17
C LEU A 362 4.06 18.11 -25.39
N TRP A 363 3.56 18.70 -24.31
CA TRP A 363 2.84 19.97 -24.38
C TRP A 363 3.82 21.14 -24.48
N PRO A 364 3.60 22.10 -25.42
CA PRO A 364 4.57 23.16 -25.68
C PRO A 364 4.93 24.00 -24.45
N GLY A 365 3.96 24.42 -23.63
CA GLY A 365 4.27 25.23 -22.44
C GLY A 365 5.04 24.45 -21.37
N VAL A 366 4.75 23.17 -21.18
CA VAL A 366 5.55 22.29 -20.29
C VAL A 366 6.99 22.19 -20.80
N LYS A 367 7.18 22.00 -22.11
CA LYS A 367 8.52 21.95 -22.71
C LYS A 367 9.28 23.27 -22.50
N ARG A 368 8.65 24.42 -22.75
CA ARG A 368 9.26 25.75 -22.54
C ARG A 368 9.68 25.94 -21.08
N PHE A 369 8.84 25.55 -20.13
CA PHE A 369 9.17 25.62 -18.71
C PHE A 369 10.40 24.76 -18.37
N ILE A 370 10.43 23.49 -18.80
CA ILE A 370 11.58 22.61 -18.56
C ILE A 370 12.85 23.18 -19.21
N GLU A 371 12.74 23.74 -20.42
CA GLU A 371 13.87 24.37 -21.12
C GLU A 371 14.42 25.58 -20.36
N SER A 372 13.57 26.34 -19.66
CA SER A 372 13.97 27.49 -18.84
C SER A 372 14.67 27.15 -17.52
N ILE A 373 14.59 25.91 -17.05
CA ILE A 373 15.28 25.48 -15.82
C ILE A 373 16.80 25.56 -16.02
N SER A 374 17.54 26.13 -15.07
CA SER A 374 19.00 26.23 -15.14
C SER A 374 19.68 24.85 -15.17
N ASN A 375 20.84 24.77 -15.83
CA ASN A 375 21.62 23.54 -15.85
C ASN A 375 22.12 23.17 -14.44
N GLY A 376 22.16 21.87 -14.14
CA GLY A 376 22.51 21.32 -12.83
C GLY A 376 21.38 21.35 -11.80
N SER A 377 20.23 21.93 -12.13
CA SER A 377 19.07 21.99 -11.23
C SER A 377 18.41 20.63 -11.01
N LEU A 378 17.71 20.49 -9.89
CA LEU A 378 16.94 19.32 -9.50
C LEU A 378 15.44 19.54 -9.78
N LEU A 379 14.84 18.69 -10.62
CA LEU A 379 13.42 18.73 -10.98
C LEU A 379 12.68 17.51 -10.42
N LEU A 380 11.51 17.73 -9.81
CA LEU A 380 10.54 16.67 -9.50
C LEU A 380 9.31 16.74 -10.42
N ASP A 381 9.04 15.69 -11.17
CA ASP A 381 7.77 15.51 -11.88
C ASP A 381 6.78 14.73 -10.99
N VAL A 382 5.84 15.45 -10.36
CA VAL A 382 4.84 14.89 -9.43
C VAL A 382 3.66 14.36 -10.24
N GLY A 383 3.42 13.05 -10.16
CA GLY A 383 2.47 12.34 -11.02
C GLY A 383 2.98 12.21 -12.46
N CYS A 384 4.23 11.75 -12.61
CA CYS A 384 4.95 11.75 -13.88
C CYS A 384 4.39 10.78 -14.95
N GLY A 385 3.46 9.90 -14.57
CA GLY A 385 2.90 8.88 -15.44
C GLY A 385 3.97 7.96 -16.02
N ASN A 386 4.10 7.96 -17.35
CA ASN A 386 5.09 7.15 -18.06
C ASN A 386 6.47 7.81 -18.21
N GLY A 387 6.69 8.96 -17.54
CA GLY A 387 7.97 9.65 -17.48
C GLY A 387 8.32 10.45 -18.73
N LYS A 388 7.35 10.77 -19.60
CA LYS A 388 7.61 11.43 -20.89
C LYS A 388 8.34 12.78 -20.75
N TYR A 389 8.18 13.50 -19.65
CA TYR A 389 8.83 14.80 -19.42
C TYR A 389 10.24 14.66 -18.83
N LEU A 390 10.57 13.55 -18.19
CA LEU A 390 11.90 13.28 -17.60
C LEU A 390 13.02 13.19 -18.65
N LEU A 391 12.66 13.09 -19.94
CA LEU A 391 13.59 13.06 -21.07
C LEU A 391 13.83 14.42 -21.73
N CYS A 392 13.10 15.47 -21.34
CA CYS A 392 13.08 16.74 -22.08
C CYS A 392 14.39 17.52 -22.00
N LYS A 393 15.11 17.42 -20.88
CA LYS A 393 16.38 18.13 -20.66
C LYS A 393 17.37 17.25 -19.94
N LYS A 394 18.55 17.04 -20.53
CA LYS A 394 19.60 16.15 -20.02
C LYS A 394 20.53 16.82 -19.00
N ASP A 395 20.64 18.14 -19.07
CA ASP A 395 21.56 18.92 -18.23
C ASP A 395 20.98 19.25 -16.84
N ILE A 396 19.90 18.58 -16.43
CA ILE A 396 19.28 18.71 -15.11
C ILE A 396 19.10 17.32 -14.49
N VAL A 397 19.00 17.25 -13.17
CA VAL A 397 18.71 16.01 -12.47
C VAL A 397 17.20 15.83 -12.41
N ASN A 398 16.67 14.94 -13.26
CA ASN A 398 15.25 14.62 -13.30
C ASN A 398 14.92 13.48 -12.34
N VAL A 399 13.94 13.72 -11.49
CA VAL A 399 13.30 12.72 -10.63
C VAL A 399 11.80 12.78 -10.89
N GLY A 400 11.13 11.63 -10.90
CA GLY A 400 9.67 11.59 -10.94
C GLY A 400 9.09 10.86 -9.74
N CYS A 401 7.80 11.08 -9.50
CA CYS A 401 7.02 10.18 -8.68
C CYS A 401 5.62 9.96 -9.26
N ASP A 402 5.02 8.81 -8.98
CA ASP A 402 3.63 8.52 -9.31
C ASP A 402 2.98 7.67 -8.22
N ARG A 403 1.66 7.75 -8.09
CA ARG A 403 0.88 6.93 -7.16
C ARG A 403 0.79 5.49 -7.64
N ALA A 404 0.63 5.29 -8.95
CA ALA A 404 0.43 3.99 -9.57
C ALA A 404 1.74 3.22 -9.63
N PHE A 405 1.73 1.99 -9.10
CA PHE A 405 2.93 1.16 -9.06
C PHE A 405 3.31 0.68 -10.46
N ALA A 406 2.33 0.34 -11.30
CA ALA A 406 2.55 -0.03 -12.69
C ALA A 406 3.26 1.08 -13.50
N LEU A 407 2.84 2.34 -13.38
CA LEU A 407 3.48 3.48 -14.06
C LEU A 407 4.90 3.74 -13.55
N CYS A 408 5.11 3.62 -12.23
CA CYS A 408 6.46 3.66 -11.65
C CYS A 408 7.35 2.55 -12.22
N SER A 409 6.82 1.33 -12.37
CA SER A 409 7.57 0.18 -12.90
C SER A 409 7.97 0.39 -14.37
N ILE A 410 7.09 0.98 -15.18
CA ILE A 410 7.40 1.39 -16.56
C ILE A 410 8.50 2.46 -16.60
N CYS A 411 8.47 3.44 -15.69
CA CYS A 411 9.54 4.44 -15.59
C CYS A 411 10.88 3.81 -15.19
N ARG A 412 10.89 2.86 -14.24
CA ARG A 412 12.10 2.14 -13.83
C ARG A 412 12.70 1.32 -14.97
N SER A 413 11.88 0.64 -15.77
CA SER A 413 12.37 -0.14 -16.91
C SER A 413 13.00 0.73 -18.00
N LYS A 414 12.61 2.01 -18.09
CA LYS A 414 13.22 3.03 -18.95
C LYS A 414 14.48 3.66 -18.35
N GLY A 415 14.87 3.29 -17.13
CA GLY A 415 16.04 3.80 -16.43
C GLY A 415 15.85 5.17 -15.78
N PHE A 416 14.61 5.60 -15.51
CA PHE A 416 14.35 6.87 -14.84
C PHE A 416 14.52 6.78 -13.32
N ASN A 417 14.94 7.89 -12.71
CA ASN A 417 14.95 8.06 -11.25
C ASN A 417 13.51 8.28 -10.77
N ILE A 418 12.89 7.24 -10.20
CA ILE A 418 11.47 7.26 -9.85
C ILE A 418 11.21 6.58 -8.51
N PHE A 419 10.32 7.20 -7.72
CA PHE A 419 9.76 6.60 -6.51
C PHE A 419 8.23 6.65 -6.53
N GLN A 420 7.59 5.77 -5.75
CA GLN A 420 6.14 5.76 -5.64
C GLN A 420 5.72 6.71 -4.51
N ALA A 421 4.77 7.61 -4.77
CA ALA A 421 4.29 8.57 -3.77
C ALA A 421 2.87 9.07 -4.07
N ASP A 422 2.19 9.54 -3.03
CA ASP A 422 0.97 10.33 -3.18
C ASP A 422 1.34 11.81 -3.32
N CYS A 423 0.74 12.53 -4.27
CA CYS A 423 1.00 13.96 -4.45
C CYS A 423 0.57 14.82 -3.26
N CYS A 424 -0.28 14.28 -2.36
CA CYS A 424 -0.70 14.94 -1.11
C CYS A 424 0.25 14.68 0.08
N ASP A 425 1.24 13.79 -0.08
CA ASP A 425 2.25 13.46 0.93
C ASP A 425 3.54 12.95 0.25
N LEU A 426 4.42 13.88 -0.11
CA LEU A 426 5.65 13.58 -0.85
C LEU A 426 6.79 13.19 0.12
N PRO A 427 7.35 11.96 0.04
CA PRO A 427 8.41 11.47 0.93
C PRO A 427 9.79 12.01 0.55
N VAL A 428 9.91 13.33 0.43
CA VAL A 428 11.16 14.06 0.16
C VAL A 428 11.26 15.24 1.13
N LEU A 429 12.47 15.68 1.42
CA LEU A 429 12.70 16.78 2.35
C LEU A 429 12.18 18.11 1.79
N ASP A 430 11.88 19.02 2.70
CA ASP A 430 11.57 20.42 2.39
C ASP A 430 12.75 21.08 1.66
N ASP A 431 12.44 22.11 0.85
CA ASP A 431 13.44 22.99 0.26
C ASP A 431 14.52 22.33 -0.62
N MET A 432 14.22 21.16 -1.21
CA MET A 432 15.18 20.40 -2.02
C MET A 432 15.22 20.81 -3.49
N PHE A 433 14.06 20.95 -4.12
CA PHE A 433 13.93 20.99 -5.58
C PHE A 433 14.00 22.43 -6.10
N ASP A 434 14.72 22.62 -7.22
CA ASP A 434 14.75 23.90 -7.95
C ASP A 434 13.44 24.12 -8.70
N ALA A 435 12.88 23.03 -9.23
CA ALA A 435 11.65 23.07 -9.98
C ALA A 435 10.77 21.84 -9.71
N ALA A 436 9.46 22.00 -9.93
CA ALA A 436 8.50 20.91 -9.88
C ALA A 436 7.50 20.97 -11.04
N LEU A 437 7.01 19.82 -11.47
CA LEU A 437 5.90 19.70 -12.41
C LEU A 437 4.72 18.99 -11.73
N SER A 438 3.51 19.37 -12.09
CA SER A 438 2.29 18.61 -11.81
C SER A 438 1.37 18.70 -13.01
N ILE A 439 1.50 17.75 -13.93
CA ILE A 439 0.85 17.82 -15.25
C ILE A 439 -0.27 16.80 -15.33
N ALA A 440 -1.51 17.28 -15.37
CA ALA A 440 -2.71 16.44 -15.42
C ALA A 440 -2.85 15.48 -14.21
N VAL A 441 -2.60 16.00 -13.00
CA VAL A 441 -2.60 15.22 -11.75
C VAL A 441 -3.67 15.69 -10.78
N ILE A 442 -3.64 16.97 -10.38
CA ILE A 442 -4.48 17.53 -9.31
C ILE A 442 -5.98 17.41 -9.61
N HIS A 443 -6.37 17.39 -10.89
CA HIS A 443 -7.77 17.16 -11.30
C HIS A 443 -8.30 15.76 -10.96
N HIS A 444 -7.45 14.82 -10.54
CA HIS A 444 -7.90 13.52 -10.07
C HIS A 444 -8.32 13.52 -8.59
N LEU A 445 -8.10 14.63 -7.87
CA LEU A 445 -8.44 14.77 -6.46
C LEU A 445 -9.84 15.38 -6.30
N PRO A 446 -10.84 14.66 -5.73
CA PRO A 446 -12.23 15.10 -5.73
C PRO A 446 -12.53 16.31 -4.87
N THR A 447 -11.80 16.49 -3.77
CA THR A 447 -12.06 17.59 -2.84
C THR A 447 -11.08 18.74 -3.05
N GLU A 448 -11.57 19.96 -2.85
CA GLU A 448 -10.73 21.16 -2.87
C GLU A 448 -9.60 21.06 -1.84
N ASN A 449 -9.89 20.54 -0.64
CA ASN A 449 -8.88 20.34 0.42
C ASN A 449 -7.72 19.45 -0.04
N ARG A 450 -7.99 18.35 -0.76
CA ARG A 450 -6.94 17.47 -1.29
C ARG A 450 -6.17 18.16 -2.41
N ARG A 451 -6.86 18.88 -3.30
CA ARG A 451 -6.21 19.70 -4.33
C ARG A 451 -5.27 20.73 -3.73
N ARG A 452 -5.72 21.45 -2.70
CA ARG A 452 -4.91 22.42 -1.94
C ARG A 452 -3.72 21.75 -1.28
N ARG A 453 -3.91 20.60 -0.64
CA ARG A 453 -2.83 19.81 -0.02
C ARG A 453 -1.75 19.39 -1.01
N ALA A 454 -2.12 18.99 -2.22
CA ALA A 454 -1.15 18.67 -3.26
C ALA A 454 -0.32 19.90 -3.69
N VAL A 455 -0.95 21.07 -3.79
CA VAL A 455 -0.22 22.33 -4.05
C VAL A 455 0.70 22.69 -2.87
N GLU A 456 0.24 22.54 -1.63
CA GLU A 456 1.07 22.76 -0.43
C GLU A 456 2.33 21.87 -0.44
N GLU A 457 2.19 20.58 -0.78
CA GLU A 457 3.32 19.67 -0.88
C GLU A 457 4.30 20.06 -1.99
N ILE A 458 3.79 20.46 -3.16
CA ILE A 458 4.63 20.97 -4.25
C ILE A 458 5.41 22.21 -3.80
N VAL A 459 4.78 23.14 -3.08
CA VAL A 459 5.45 24.33 -2.53
C VAL A 459 6.44 23.96 -1.43
N ARG A 460 6.13 22.99 -0.56
CA ARG A 460 7.00 22.55 0.53
C ARG A 460 8.35 22.05 0.01
N ILE A 461 8.34 21.23 -1.05
CA ILE A 461 9.56 20.60 -1.59
C ILE A 461 10.44 21.55 -2.40
N LEU A 462 9.89 22.66 -2.90
CA LEU A 462 10.67 23.66 -3.63
C LEU A 462 11.58 24.40 -2.67
N ARG A 463 12.81 24.71 -3.09
CA ARG A 463 13.68 25.66 -2.37
C ARG A 463 13.13 27.09 -2.48
N PRO A 464 13.52 28.01 -1.59
CA PRO A 464 13.31 29.44 -1.77
C PRO A 464 13.63 29.92 -3.19
N GLY A 465 12.68 30.55 -3.86
CA GLY A 465 12.81 31.01 -5.25
C GLY A 465 12.64 29.94 -6.33
N GLY A 466 12.51 28.66 -5.97
CA GLY A 466 12.19 27.57 -6.88
C GLY A 466 10.79 27.69 -7.47
N GLN A 467 10.56 27.08 -8.63
CA GLN A 467 9.32 27.25 -9.39
C GLN A 467 8.58 25.94 -9.66
N ALA A 468 7.26 25.95 -9.58
CA ALA A 468 6.41 24.82 -9.99
C ALA A 468 5.55 25.19 -11.18
N LEU A 469 5.32 24.23 -12.07
CA LEU A 469 4.34 24.34 -13.13
C LEU A 469 3.21 23.32 -12.91
N ILE A 470 1.98 23.82 -12.82
CA ILE A 470 0.77 23.01 -12.62
C ILE A 470 -0.13 23.15 -13.86
N TYR A 471 -0.55 22.01 -14.42
CA TYR A 471 -1.48 21.92 -15.55
C TYR A 471 -2.69 21.07 -15.18
N VAL A 472 -3.89 21.61 -15.37
CA VAL A 472 -5.16 20.92 -15.12
C VAL A 472 -6.12 21.07 -16.29
N TRP A 473 -7.05 20.12 -16.47
CA TRP A 473 -8.01 20.19 -17.57
C TRP A 473 -8.99 21.34 -17.33
N ALA A 474 -9.19 22.17 -18.34
CA ALA A 474 -10.14 23.26 -18.30
C ALA A 474 -11.57 22.76 -18.57
N MET A 475 -12.55 23.31 -17.88
CA MET A 475 -13.95 23.13 -18.23
C MET A 475 -14.22 23.77 -19.59
N GLU A 476 -13.61 24.92 -19.86
CA GLU A 476 -13.69 25.69 -21.10
C GLU A 476 -12.84 25.04 -22.19
N GLN A 477 -13.47 24.43 -23.21
CA GLN A 477 -12.75 23.82 -24.34
C GLN A 477 -12.81 24.69 -25.61
N ARG A 478 -13.45 25.87 -25.51
CA ARG A 478 -13.52 26.91 -26.54
C ARG A 478 -13.12 28.23 -25.93
N ARG A 479 -12.16 28.93 -26.52
CA ARG A 479 -11.70 30.25 -26.07
C ARG A 479 -11.32 31.13 -27.26
N ASP A 480 -11.71 32.40 -27.23
CA ASP A 480 -11.37 33.40 -28.25
C ASP A 480 -11.66 32.93 -29.69
N GLY A 481 -12.83 32.31 -29.89
CA GLY A 481 -13.27 31.74 -31.17
C GLY A 481 -12.53 30.46 -31.60
N ASN A 482 -11.56 29.98 -30.82
CA ASN A 482 -10.75 28.81 -31.10
C ASN A 482 -11.16 27.60 -30.26
N GLU A 483 -11.38 26.47 -30.93
CA GLU A 483 -11.54 25.17 -30.26
C GLU A 483 -10.19 24.60 -29.81
N SER A 484 -10.16 23.97 -28.64
CA SER A 484 -9.01 23.23 -28.14
C SER A 484 -8.69 22.01 -29.03
N PHE A 485 -7.47 21.49 -28.93
CA PHE A 485 -7.10 20.24 -29.59
C PHE A 485 -8.04 19.07 -29.22
N TYR A 486 -8.57 19.07 -27.99
CA TYR A 486 -9.52 18.07 -27.50
C TYR A 486 -10.79 18.00 -28.36
N LEU A 487 -11.40 19.15 -28.68
CA LEU A 487 -12.57 19.21 -29.56
C LEU A 487 -12.20 18.96 -31.03
N LYS A 488 -11.09 19.55 -31.51
CA LYS A 488 -10.64 19.41 -32.91
C LYS A 488 -10.32 17.96 -33.29
N SER A 489 -9.80 17.17 -32.35
CA SER A 489 -9.51 15.74 -32.54
C SER A 489 -10.77 14.90 -32.78
N GLY A 490 -11.94 15.40 -32.39
CA GLY A 490 -13.24 14.81 -32.70
C GLY A 490 -13.60 14.87 -34.17
N LYS A 491 -13.26 15.98 -34.84
CA LYS A 491 -13.71 16.29 -36.22
C LYS A 491 -12.84 15.65 -37.31
N ARG A 492 -11.63 15.17 -37.01
CA ARG A 492 -10.68 14.62 -38.00
C ARG A 492 -10.87 13.12 -38.34
N LYS A 493 -12.03 12.52 -38.04
CA LYS A 493 -12.39 11.15 -38.47
C LYS A 493 -13.82 11.08 -39.01
N GLU A 494 -14.11 11.84 -40.06
CA GLU A 494 -15.20 11.49 -40.99
C GLU A 494 -14.66 10.52 -42.04
N TYR A 495 -14.44 9.28 -41.65
CA TYR A 495 -14.53 8.12 -42.55
C TYR A 495 -14.94 6.90 -41.71
N SER A 496 -16.26 6.71 -41.73
CA SER A 496 -16.99 5.44 -41.86
C SER A 496 -17.20 4.48 -40.65
N PHE A 497 -18.47 4.06 -40.55
CA PHE A 497 -19.02 2.82 -39.99
C PHE A 497 -19.14 2.61 -38.47
N PHE A 498 -19.64 3.55 -37.66
CA PHE A 498 -20.22 3.18 -36.36
C PHE A 498 -21.39 4.11 -36.00
N ASN A 499 -22.60 3.54 -35.89
CA ASN A 499 -23.71 4.19 -35.19
C ASN A 499 -23.30 4.33 -33.72
N ASP A 500 -23.33 5.55 -33.20
CA ASP A 500 -23.06 5.89 -31.80
C ASP A 500 -24.27 5.61 -30.87
N ASP A 501 -25.34 5.02 -31.40
CA ASP A 501 -26.53 4.63 -30.67
C ASP A 501 -26.46 3.15 -30.31
N GLU A 502 -25.77 2.84 -29.21
CA GLU A 502 -26.10 1.77 -28.25
C GLU A 502 -24.88 1.55 -27.33
N ILE A 503 -24.97 2.08 -26.11
CA ILE A 503 -24.15 1.62 -25.00
C ILE A 503 -24.72 0.24 -24.63
N PRO A 504 -23.98 -0.87 -24.76
CA PRO A 504 -24.48 -2.17 -24.33
C PRO A 504 -24.71 -2.12 -22.82
N SER A 505 -25.96 -2.29 -22.39
CA SER A 505 -26.39 -2.32 -20.99
C SER A 505 -25.88 -3.55 -20.22
N SER A 506 -25.11 -4.44 -20.86
CA SER A 506 -24.77 -5.77 -20.35
C SER A 506 -23.30 -6.01 -19.99
N SER A 507 -22.45 -4.97 -19.93
CA SER A 507 -21.05 -5.13 -19.50
C SER A 507 -20.51 -4.02 -18.59
N LEU A 508 -21.37 -3.44 -17.75
CA LEU A 508 -20.97 -2.50 -16.70
C LEU A 508 -21.09 -3.21 -15.35
N SER A 509 -20.01 -3.90 -14.94
CA SER A 509 -19.90 -4.52 -13.62
C SER A 509 -19.47 -3.53 -12.53
N ASN A 510 -19.53 -2.22 -12.78
CA ASN A 510 -19.38 -1.21 -11.75
C ASN A 510 -20.77 -0.68 -11.41
N SER A 511 -21.12 -0.82 -10.14
CA SER A 511 -22.43 -0.59 -9.53
C SER A 511 -23.31 0.46 -10.23
N SER A 512 -24.58 0.12 -10.39
CA SER A 512 -25.67 1.00 -10.83
C SER A 512 -25.76 2.31 -10.03
N ILE A 513 -25.15 2.35 -8.84
CA ILE A 513 -25.05 3.49 -7.92
C ILE A 513 -24.14 4.62 -8.46
N SER A 514 -23.15 4.29 -9.30
CA SER A 514 -22.13 5.26 -9.76
C SER A 514 -22.61 6.28 -10.79
N LYS A 515 -23.59 5.90 -11.62
CA LYS A 515 -24.19 6.80 -12.62
C LYS A 515 -25.08 7.87 -11.98
N GLU A 516 -25.51 7.68 -10.73
CA GLU A 516 -26.34 8.64 -10.02
C GLU A 516 -25.53 9.77 -9.36
N ILE A 517 -24.22 9.56 -9.12
CA ILE A 517 -23.36 10.51 -8.37
C ILE A 517 -22.59 11.45 -9.31
N PHE A 518 -21.97 10.93 -10.38
CA PHE A 518 -21.21 11.74 -11.34
C PHE A 518 -21.63 11.48 -12.79
N PRO A 519 -21.83 12.52 -13.62
CA PRO A 519 -22.17 12.34 -15.02
C PRO A 519 -20.99 11.72 -15.78
N VAL A 520 -21.29 10.78 -16.68
CA VAL A 520 -20.29 10.21 -17.59
C VAL A 520 -20.11 11.12 -18.80
N HIS A 521 -18.89 11.60 -19.01
CA HIS A 521 -18.55 12.49 -20.11
C HIS A 521 -18.58 11.77 -21.46
N LYS A 522 -19.20 12.42 -22.46
CA LYS A 522 -19.06 12.02 -23.87
C LYS A 522 -17.78 12.62 -24.44
N SER A 523 -16.80 11.77 -24.74
CA SER A 523 -15.49 12.20 -25.25
C SER A 523 -15.59 13.17 -26.43
N ARG A 524 -14.71 14.17 -26.44
CA ARG A 524 -14.56 15.19 -27.51
C ARG A 524 -15.75 16.16 -27.58
N GLN A 525 -16.46 16.34 -26.48
CA GLN A 525 -17.52 17.34 -26.34
C GLN A 525 -17.17 18.35 -25.23
N GLN A 526 -17.92 19.45 -25.17
CA GLN A 526 -17.80 20.43 -24.10
C GLN A 526 -18.13 19.77 -22.74
N PHE A 527 -17.35 20.05 -21.70
CA PHE A 527 -17.64 19.56 -20.36
C PHE A 527 -18.91 20.23 -19.79
N GLN A 528 -19.82 19.42 -19.24
CA GLN A 528 -21.12 19.89 -18.71
C GLN A 528 -21.14 19.98 -17.19
N SER A 529 -20.18 19.37 -16.50
CA SER A 529 -19.99 19.39 -15.04
C SER A 529 -18.50 19.55 -14.75
N GLN A 530 -18.16 20.13 -13.59
CA GLN A 530 -16.78 20.15 -13.09
C GLN A 530 -16.35 18.76 -12.63
N ASP A 531 -17.21 18.07 -11.89
CA ASP A 531 -16.98 16.70 -11.43
C ASP A 531 -17.66 15.71 -12.37
N LEU A 532 -16.87 14.82 -13.00
CA LEU A 532 -17.38 13.89 -13.99
C LEU A 532 -16.48 12.65 -14.18
N LEU A 533 -17.06 11.62 -14.79
CA LEU A 533 -16.36 10.40 -15.18
C LEU A 533 -15.97 10.42 -16.65
N VAL A 534 -14.68 10.33 -16.95
CA VAL A 534 -14.13 10.33 -18.31
C VAL A 534 -13.81 8.90 -18.76
N PRO A 535 -14.45 8.39 -19.83
CA PRO A 535 -14.20 7.03 -20.30
C PRO A 535 -12.83 6.87 -20.95
N TRP A 536 -12.20 5.73 -20.71
CA TRP A 536 -10.98 5.26 -21.37
C TRP A 536 -11.30 3.99 -22.16
N LYS A 537 -10.98 4.01 -23.46
CA LYS A 537 -11.24 2.91 -24.40
C LYS A 537 -9.92 2.41 -24.97
N PHE A 538 -9.71 1.10 -24.98
CA PHE A 538 -8.60 0.49 -25.71
C PHE A 538 -8.85 0.57 -27.22
N ALA A 539 -7.82 0.92 -27.99
CA ALA A 539 -7.92 0.90 -29.44
C ALA A 539 -7.98 -0.56 -29.96
N LYS A 540 -8.76 -0.81 -31.02
CA LYS A 540 -8.77 -2.12 -31.70
C LYS A 540 -7.36 -2.42 -32.22
N SER A 541 -6.80 -3.58 -31.82
CA SER A 541 -5.64 -4.16 -32.49
C SER A 541 -5.95 -4.30 -33.99
N LYS A 542 -5.06 -3.81 -34.86
CA LYS A 542 -5.12 -4.07 -36.32
C LYS A 542 -4.63 -5.48 -36.70
N PHE A 543 -4.24 -6.29 -35.72
CA PHE A 543 -3.70 -7.64 -35.91
C PHE A 543 -4.49 -8.63 -35.07
N ASN A 544 -5.52 -9.24 -35.68
CA ASN A 544 -5.81 -10.68 -35.65
C ASN A 544 -7.15 -10.93 -36.36
N LYS A 545 -7.07 -11.39 -37.60
CA LYS A 545 -8.16 -12.13 -38.25
C LYS A 545 -8.08 -13.57 -37.77
N SER A 546 -8.56 -13.84 -36.56
CA SER A 546 -8.86 -15.20 -36.11
C SER A 546 -10.20 -15.15 -35.40
N ASN A 547 -11.16 -15.90 -35.93
CA ASN A 547 -12.53 -16.02 -35.44
C ASN A 547 -12.56 -16.86 -34.15
N ASP A 548 -12.03 -16.34 -33.04
CA ASP A 548 -12.30 -16.89 -31.72
C ASP A 548 -13.39 -16.09 -31.02
N ILE A 549 -14.37 -16.83 -30.49
CA ILE A 549 -15.63 -16.32 -29.94
C ILE A 549 -15.43 -15.63 -28.56
N ASP A 550 -14.20 -15.60 -28.04
CA ASP A 550 -13.87 -15.08 -26.69
C ASP A 550 -13.49 -13.58 -26.64
N ASP A 551 -13.41 -12.87 -27.77
CA ASP A 551 -12.95 -11.46 -27.84
C ASP A 551 -14.04 -10.41 -27.48
N LYS A 552 -14.92 -10.74 -26.52
CA LYS A 552 -16.10 -9.92 -26.15
C LYS A 552 -16.08 -9.37 -24.71
N ARG A 553 -14.91 -9.00 -24.18
CA ARG A 553 -14.84 -8.05 -23.05
C ARG A 553 -13.92 -6.89 -23.38
N ARG A 554 -14.46 -5.91 -24.11
CA ARG A 554 -13.86 -4.58 -24.20
C ARG A 554 -14.07 -3.90 -22.85
N GLU A 555 -13.15 -4.08 -21.92
CA GLU A 555 -13.19 -3.37 -20.64
C GLU A 555 -13.02 -1.86 -20.89
N MET A 556 -14.08 -1.11 -20.62
CA MET A 556 -14.07 0.35 -20.62
C MET A 556 -13.86 0.82 -19.19
N PHE A 557 -12.82 1.61 -18.97
CA PHE A 557 -12.55 2.19 -17.65
C PHE A 557 -13.13 3.59 -17.54
N LEU A 558 -13.68 3.94 -16.38
CA LEU A 558 -14.16 5.29 -16.07
C LEU A 558 -13.19 5.96 -15.12
N ARG A 559 -12.73 7.17 -15.47
CA ARG A 559 -11.77 7.92 -14.66
C ARG A 559 -12.41 9.16 -14.06
N TYR A 560 -12.22 9.41 -12.77
CA TYR A 560 -12.72 10.64 -12.16
C TYR A 560 -11.85 11.84 -12.54
N TYR A 561 -12.51 12.94 -12.88
CA TYR A 561 -11.92 14.24 -13.16
C TYR A 561 -12.72 15.34 -12.48
N HIS A 562 -12.01 16.30 -11.90
CA HIS A 562 -12.46 17.64 -11.59
C HIS A 562 -11.88 18.60 -12.64
N VAL A 563 -12.69 19.03 -13.62
CA VAL A 563 -12.27 20.01 -14.62
C VAL A 563 -12.43 21.43 -14.07
N PHE A 564 -11.37 22.22 -14.21
CA PHE A 564 -11.26 23.53 -13.56
C PHE A 564 -11.88 24.62 -14.42
N LYS A 565 -12.58 25.55 -13.79
CA LYS A 565 -13.06 26.78 -14.41
C LYS A 565 -11.96 27.84 -14.47
N GLU A 566 -12.21 28.89 -15.27
CA GLU A 566 -11.39 30.08 -15.29
C GLU A 566 -11.13 30.62 -13.87
N ASN A 567 -9.87 30.99 -13.60
CA ASN A 567 -9.36 31.49 -12.31
C ASN A 567 -9.41 30.51 -11.13
N GLU A 568 -10.02 29.32 -11.26
CA GLU A 568 -10.13 28.38 -10.14
C GLU A 568 -8.76 27.86 -9.69
N LEU A 569 -7.92 27.42 -10.62
CA LEU A 569 -6.57 26.93 -10.29
C LEU A 569 -5.72 28.06 -9.67
N GLN A 570 -5.80 29.27 -10.22
CA GLN A 570 -5.09 30.42 -9.68
C GLN A 570 -5.53 30.73 -8.25
N SER A 571 -6.84 30.74 -8.00
CA SER A 571 -7.40 31.01 -6.67
C SER A 571 -6.97 29.94 -5.67
N LEU A 572 -7.01 28.66 -6.07
CA LEU A 572 -6.53 27.55 -5.25
C LEU A 572 -5.06 27.73 -4.85
N CYS A 573 -4.20 28.10 -5.80
CA CYS A 573 -2.79 28.32 -5.52
C CYS A 573 -2.55 29.54 -4.61
N GLN A 574 -3.35 30.61 -4.74
CA GLN A 574 -3.25 31.80 -3.89
C GLN A 574 -3.62 31.54 -2.42
N GLN A 575 -4.34 30.45 -2.13
CA GLN A 575 -4.64 30.03 -0.75
C GLN A 575 -3.45 29.35 -0.06
N VAL A 576 -2.38 29.02 -0.80
CA VAL A 576 -1.20 28.33 -0.25
C VAL A 576 -0.15 29.33 0.20
N ASN A 577 0.22 29.27 1.47
CA ASN A 577 1.23 30.15 2.06
C ASN A 577 2.63 29.90 1.46
N ARG A 578 3.50 30.92 1.55
CA ARG A 578 4.92 30.87 1.13
C ARG A 578 5.11 30.67 -0.38
N CYS A 579 4.13 31.05 -1.20
CA CYS A 579 4.29 31.05 -2.65
C CYS A 579 3.51 32.20 -3.30
N ILE A 580 3.96 32.58 -4.50
CA ILE A 580 3.27 33.55 -5.35
C ILE A 580 2.96 32.93 -6.71
N VAL A 581 1.84 33.33 -7.28
CA VAL A 581 1.51 33.05 -8.68
C VAL A 581 2.31 33.99 -9.56
N VAL A 582 3.26 33.43 -10.32
CA VAL A 582 4.07 34.18 -11.29
C VAL A 582 3.31 34.39 -12.59
N GLU A 583 2.64 33.35 -13.07
CA GLU A 583 1.90 33.37 -14.32
C GLU A 583 0.69 32.44 -14.22
N SER A 584 -0.44 32.85 -14.81
CA SER A 584 -1.66 32.06 -14.93
C SER A 584 -2.19 32.24 -16.35
N TYR A 585 -2.36 31.13 -17.09
CA TYR A 585 -2.71 31.17 -18.50
C TYR A 585 -3.49 29.92 -18.93
N TYR A 586 -4.06 29.99 -20.13
CA TYR A 586 -4.78 28.88 -20.76
C TYR A 586 -3.99 28.34 -21.96
N GLU A 587 -3.83 27.01 -22.03
CA GLU A 587 -3.18 26.35 -23.16
C GLU A 587 -3.96 25.11 -23.61
N GLN A 588 -4.54 25.17 -24.81
CA GLN A 588 -5.15 24.03 -25.52
C GLN A 588 -6.17 23.21 -24.68
N GLY A 589 -7.04 23.88 -23.93
CA GLY A 589 -8.06 23.21 -23.08
C GLY A 589 -7.55 22.86 -21.69
N ASN A 590 -6.49 23.51 -21.23
CA ASN A 590 -5.93 23.36 -19.88
C ASN A 590 -5.73 24.74 -19.24
N TRP A 591 -5.96 24.81 -17.93
CA TRP A 591 -5.52 25.91 -17.09
C TRP A 591 -4.15 25.61 -16.52
N CYS A 592 -3.27 26.61 -16.58
CA CYS A 592 -1.85 26.47 -16.27
C CYS A 592 -1.45 27.56 -15.30
N VAL A 593 -0.71 27.20 -14.24
CA VAL A 593 -0.16 28.16 -13.28
C VAL A 593 1.32 27.87 -13.04
N ILE A 594 2.14 28.93 -13.09
CA ILE A 594 3.52 28.90 -12.62
C ILE A 594 3.56 29.52 -11.22
N LEU A 595 3.99 28.74 -10.24
CA LEU A 595 4.23 29.19 -8.88
C LEU A 595 5.71 29.43 -8.65
N LYS A 596 6.03 30.34 -7.73
CA LYS A 596 7.37 30.52 -7.18
C LYS A 596 7.28 30.52 -5.66
N LYS A 597 8.16 29.75 -5.01
CA LYS A 597 8.26 29.77 -3.55
C LYS A 597 8.89 31.08 -3.09
N GLU A 598 8.31 31.68 -2.07
CA GLU A 598 8.86 32.86 -1.42
C GLU A 598 10.10 32.52 -0.59
N ASN A 599 10.90 33.54 -0.28
CA ASN A 599 12.15 33.36 0.46
C ASN A 599 11.94 33.05 1.94
#